data_AF-M4YUA4-F1
#
_entry.id   AF-M4YUA4-F1
#
_cell.length_a   1.000
_cell.length_b   1.000
_cell.length_c   1.000
_cell.angle_alpha   90.00
_cell.angle_beta   90.00
_cell.angle_gamma   90.00
#
_symmetry.space_group_name_H-M   'P 1'
#
loop_
_entity.id
_entity.type
_entity.pdbx_description
1 polymer ?
#
loop_
_entity_poly.entity_id
_entity_poly.type
_entity_poly.pdbx_seq_one_letter_code
_entity_poly.pdbx_strand_id
1 'polypeptide(L)'
;MFGLGGSNVPKQVKEAKMSKWYGSLSNQNQVKLKRYLDFADTRDEAAFVVSVCKAAIDDHNYKFAVAVYESVSEIRFDAVQKYDVNEAAILAYFNTEQYDECMRLCDLGLEMLRDTNVRNHVLDGKDVFPEEVNCRNYKINVMVGVQKRYDESNGVLDQYVADGLISAEEAEYRKNSIKTYRLQRTFDGIFSQVPKNQ
;
A
#
# COMPACT_ATOMS: atom_id res chain seq x y z
N MET A 1 42.90 12.93 -2.25
CA MET A 1 42.25 12.78 -0.93
C MET A 1 40.92 13.53 -1.02
N PHE A 2 39.84 12.87 -1.43
CA PHE A 2 38.51 13.49 -1.53
C PHE A 2 37.72 13.13 -0.27
N GLY A 3 37.31 14.15 0.47
CA GLY A 3 36.62 14.01 1.75
C GLY A 3 35.27 13.34 1.59
N LEU A 4 35.13 12.16 2.20
CA LEU A 4 33.84 11.59 2.53
C LEU A 4 33.20 12.51 3.57
N GLY A 5 32.29 13.40 3.11
CA GLY A 5 31.39 14.10 4.00
C GLY A 5 30.60 13.06 4.77
N GLY A 6 30.97 12.83 6.03
CA GLY A 6 30.23 11.94 6.91
C GLY A 6 28.82 12.48 7.04
N SER A 7 27.85 11.85 6.35
CA SER A 7 26.45 12.15 6.55
C SER A 7 26.18 11.90 8.03
N ASN A 8 25.90 12.95 8.79
CA ASN A 8 25.60 12.80 10.20
C ASN A 8 24.27 12.04 10.29
N VAL A 9 24.35 10.72 10.48
CA VAL A 9 23.18 9.84 10.43
C VAL A 9 22.23 10.28 11.55
N PRO A 10 20.95 10.56 11.24
CA PRO A 10 19.99 11.03 12.23
C PRO A 10 19.82 10.05 13.39
N LYS A 11 19.45 10.57 14.57
CA LYS A 11 19.31 9.76 15.80
C LYS A 11 18.32 8.62 15.62
N GLN A 12 17.15 8.90 15.06
CA GLN A 12 16.07 7.93 14.83
C GLN A 12 16.51 6.81 13.88
N VAL A 13 17.29 7.13 12.85
CA VAL A 13 17.86 6.15 11.92
C VAL A 13 18.88 5.25 12.62
N LYS A 14 19.67 5.79 13.57
CA LYS A 14 20.59 4.98 14.39
C LYS A 14 19.82 4.07 15.35
N GLU A 15 18.78 4.58 15.99
CA GLU A 15 17.95 3.83 16.94
C GLU A 15 17.25 2.65 16.26
N ALA A 16 16.72 2.86 15.05
CA ALA A 16 16.13 1.81 14.21
C ALA A 16 17.16 0.87 13.56
N LYS A 17 18.48 1.03 13.83
CA LYS A 17 19.58 0.26 13.21
C LYS A 17 19.69 0.38 11.68
N MET A 18 19.11 1.44 11.11
CA MET A 18 18.99 1.67 9.67
C MET A 18 20.14 2.53 9.09
N SER A 19 21.28 2.65 9.79
CA SER A 19 22.38 3.54 9.39
C SER A 19 23.02 3.16 8.05
N LYS A 20 23.16 1.86 7.78
CA LYS A 20 23.72 1.36 6.51
C LYS A 20 22.78 1.66 5.34
N TRP A 21 21.49 1.37 5.51
CA TRP A 21 20.45 1.67 4.52
C TRP A 21 20.35 3.18 4.24
N TYR A 22 20.40 4.02 5.28
CA TYR A 22 20.40 5.47 5.09
C TYR A 22 21.57 5.94 4.21
N GLY A 23 22.75 5.33 4.39
CA GLY A 23 23.93 5.58 3.56
C GLY A 23 23.77 5.18 2.09
N SER A 24 22.87 4.24 1.76
CA SER A 24 22.56 3.87 0.37
C SER A 24 21.50 4.76 -0.28
N LEU A 25 20.78 5.59 0.48
CA LEU A 25 19.82 6.54 -0.09
C LEU A 25 20.54 7.66 -0.84
N SER A 26 19.92 8.15 -1.92
CA SER A 26 20.36 9.37 -2.59
C SER A 26 20.30 10.58 -1.64
N ASN A 27 21.13 11.60 -1.87
CA ASN A 27 21.10 12.84 -1.08
C ASN A 27 19.70 13.47 -1.05
N GLN A 28 18.95 13.40 -2.16
CA GLN A 28 17.58 13.90 -2.22
C GLN A 28 16.64 13.10 -1.31
N ASN A 29 16.75 11.77 -1.30
CA ASN A 29 15.92 10.92 -0.44
C ASN A 29 16.32 11.04 1.04
N GLN A 30 17.61 11.23 1.35
CA GLN A 30 18.05 11.56 2.70
C GLN A 30 17.45 12.90 3.19
N VAL A 31 17.38 13.92 2.34
CA VAL A 31 16.75 15.21 2.68
C VAL A 31 15.24 15.05 2.88
N LYS A 32 14.55 14.32 2.00
CA LYS A 32 13.11 14.05 2.14
C LYS A 32 12.81 13.28 3.42
N LEU A 33 13.60 12.25 3.73
CA LEU A 33 13.43 11.44 4.93
C LEU A 33 13.43 12.27 6.21
N LYS A 34 14.27 13.31 6.29
CA LYS A 34 14.34 14.20 7.47
C LYS A 34 13.00 14.83 7.85
N ARG A 35 12.08 15.03 6.89
CA ARG A 35 10.73 15.58 7.15
C ARG A 35 9.85 14.63 7.96
N TYR A 36 10.16 13.33 7.95
CA TYR A 36 9.32 12.28 8.54
C TYR A 36 9.95 11.61 9.75
N LEU A 37 11.18 11.99 10.14
CA LEU A 37 11.90 11.35 11.25
C LEU A 37 11.24 11.54 12.61
N ASP A 38 10.48 12.62 12.80
CA ASP A 38 9.78 12.89 14.06
C ASP A 38 8.57 11.96 14.27
N PHE A 39 8.09 11.33 13.20
CA PHE A 39 6.98 10.36 13.22
C PHE A 39 7.48 8.91 13.12
N ALA A 40 8.79 8.71 13.00
CA ALA A 40 9.37 7.40 12.77
C ALA A 40 9.33 6.54 14.04
N ASP A 41 8.77 5.34 13.92
CA ASP A 41 8.82 4.29 14.93
C ASP A 41 10.18 3.60 14.88
N THR A 42 10.96 3.69 15.96
CA THR A 42 12.36 3.23 16.00
C THR A 42 12.53 1.86 16.65
N ARG A 43 11.44 1.13 16.91
CA ARG A 43 11.49 -0.20 17.57
C ARG A 43 12.30 -1.22 16.78
N ASP A 44 12.16 -1.24 15.46
CA ASP A 44 12.90 -2.11 14.52
C ASP A 44 12.91 -1.52 13.09
N GLU A 45 13.64 -2.18 12.19
CA GLU A 45 13.78 -1.75 10.79
C GLU A 45 12.44 -1.67 10.05
N ALA A 46 11.53 -2.62 10.25
CA ALA A 46 10.26 -2.66 9.54
C ALA A 46 9.29 -1.59 10.07
N ALA A 47 9.19 -1.44 11.39
CA ALA A 47 8.40 -0.40 12.03
C ALA A 47 8.85 1.00 11.57
N PHE A 48 10.16 1.20 11.41
CA PHE A 48 10.71 2.45 10.88
C PHE A 48 10.27 2.71 9.44
N VAL A 49 10.37 1.71 8.56
CA VAL A 49 9.95 1.83 7.16
C VAL A 49 8.46 2.12 7.06
N VAL A 50 7.63 1.35 7.77
CA VAL A 50 6.17 1.46 7.75
C VAL A 50 5.72 2.84 8.24
N SER A 51 6.25 3.31 9.37
CA SER A 51 5.89 4.62 9.92
C SER A 51 6.32 5.78 9.01
N VAL A 52 7.50 5.72 8.40
CA VAL A 52 7.94 6.71 7.41
C VAL A 52 7.06 6.70 6.16
N CYS A 53 6.71 5.52 5.64
CA CYS A 53 5.80 5.42 4.49
C CYS A 53 4.42 6.01 4.81
N LYS A 54 3.85 5.70 5.98
CA LYS A 54 2.57 6.25 6.43
C LYS A 54 2.63 7.78 6.56
N ALA A 55 3.63 8.32 7.24
CA ALA A 55 3.79 9.77 7.37
C ALA A 55 3.99 10.48 6.01
N ALA A 56 4.68 9.84 5.06
CA ALA A 56 4.81 10.37 3.71
C ALA A 56 3.51 10.32 2.92
N ILE A 57 2.70 9.27 3.09
CA ILE A 57 1.38 9.12 2.49
C ILE A 57 0.40 10.17 3.04
N ASP A 58 0.42 10.41 4.34
CA ASP A 58 -0.42 11.43 5.01
C ASP A 58 -0.09 12.85 4.51
N ASP A 59 1.17 13.10 4.13
CA ASP A 59 1.64 14.34 3.49
C ASP A 59 1.48 14.32 1.94
N HIS A 60 0.75 13.34 1.39
CA HIS A 60 0.54 13.12 -0.05
C HIS A 60 1.84 13.00 -0.87
N ASN A 61 2.96 12.67 -0.25
CA ASN A 61 4.26 12.47 -0.89
C ASN A 61 4.45 11.01 -1.32
N TYR A 62 3.51 10.51 -2.13
CA TYR A 62 3.45 9.11 -2.55
C TYR A 62 4.71 8.63 -3.27
N LYS A 63 5.33 9.48 -4.10
CA LYS A 63 6.58 9.15 -4.81
C LYS A 63 7.72 8.86 -3.83
N PHE A 64 7.75 9.53 -2.68
CA PHE A 64 8.76 9.25 -1.66
C PHE A 64 8.47 7.95 -0.93
N ALA A 65 7.22 7.66 -0.58
CA ALA A 65 6.84 6.38 0.02
C ALA A 65 7.21 5.18 -0.89
N VAL A 66 6.94 5.29 -2.21
CA VAL A 66 7.41 4.30 -3.20
C VAL A 66 8.93 4.15 -3.17
N ALA A 67 9.67 5.26 -3.22
CA ALA A 67 11.14 5.21 -3.20
C ALA A 67 11.71 4.61 -1.90
N VAL A 68 11.04 4.79 -0.75
CA VAL A 68 11.42 4.15 0.51
C VAL A 68 11.21 2.64 0.42
N TYR A 69 10.02 2.19 -0.02
CA TYR A 69 9.72 0.77 -0.20
C TYR A 69 10.72 0.07 -1.15
N GLU A 70 11.04 0.69 -2.29
CA GLU A 70 11.99 0.13 -3.25
C GLU A 70 13.42 0.05 -2.68
N SER A 71 13.80 1.02 -1.85
CA SER A 71 15.15 1.09 -1.29
C SER A 71 15.44 0.03 -0.22
N VAL A 72 14.42 -0.68 0.27
CA VAL A 72 14.57 -1.69 1.33
C VAL A 72 14.54 -3.13 0.80
N SER A 73 14.64 -3.33 -0.52
CA SER A 73 14.64 -4.65 -1.16
C SER A 73 15.70 -5.62 -0.61
N GLU A 74 16.86 -5.09 -0.20
CA GLU A 74 17.99 -5.86 0.33
C GLU A 74 17.90 -6.11 1.85
N ILE A 75 16.91 -5.54 2.53
CA ILE A 75 16.70 -5.75 3.96
C ILE A 75 15.94 -7.05 4.16
N ARG A 76 16.49 -7.93 5.00
CA ARG A 76 15.87 -9.21 5.32
C ARG A 76 14.84 -9.01 6.42
N PHE A 77 13.58 -8.96 6.02
CA PHE A 77 12.42 -8.98 6.91
C PHE A 77 11.93 -10.42 7.18
N ASP A 78 11.34 -10.66 8.36
CA ASP A 78 10.54 -11.87 8.60
C ASP A 78 9.18 -11.81 7.88
N ALA A 79 8.35 -12.85 8.00
CA ALA A 79 7.09 -12.93 7.28
C ALA A 79 6.10 -11.80 7.63
N VAL A 80 6.01 -11.44 8.91
CA VAL A 80 5.11 -10.38 9.40
C VAL A 80 5.61 -9.02 8.96
N GLN A 81 6.91 -8.77 9.15
CA GLN A 81 7.55 -7.53 8.72
C GLN A 81 7.45 -7.32 7.19
N LYS A 82 7.60 -8.38 6.40
CA LYS A 82 7.41 -8.33 4.94
C LYS A 82 6.00 -7.90 4.57
N TYR A 83 5.00 -8.46 5.24
CA TYR A 83 3.61 -8.09 5.02
C TYR A 83 3.38 -6.61 5.35
N ASP A 84 3.81 -6.16 6.53
CA ASP A 84 3.58 -4.76 6.95
C ASP A 84 4.25 -3.75 6.01
N VAL A 85 5.48 -4.03 5.55
CA VAL A 85 6.21 -3.19 4.60
C VAL A 85 5.53 -3.19 3.21
N ASN A 86 5.06 -4.35 2.74
CA ASN A 86 4.28 -4.46 1.50
C ASN A 86 2.99 -3.64 1.58
N GLU A 87 2.25 -3.82 2.67
CA GLU A 87 0.94 -3.20 2.88
C GLU A 87 1.01 -1.66 2.97
N ALA A 88 2.09 -1.14 3.55
CA ALA A 88 2.34 0.30 3.64
C ALA A 88 2.60 0.97 2.28
N ALA A 89 3.04 0.22 1.26
CA ALA A 89 3.41 0.77 -0.05
C ALA A 89 2.25 0.84 -1.05
N ILE A 90 1.22 0.00 -0.88
CA ILE A 90 0.13 -0.18 -1.86
C ILE A 90 -0.56 1.13 -2.22
N LEU A 91 -0.92 1.93 -1.21
CA LEU A 91 -1.58 3.21 -1.42
C LEU A 91 -0.72 4.20 -2.21
N ALA A 92 0.61 4.15 -2.00
CA ALA A 92 1.54 5.02 -2.70
C ALA A 92 1.65 4.62 -4.19
N TYR A 93 1.71 3.33 -4.50
CA TYR A 93 1.67 2.86 -5.88
C TYR A 93 0.35 3.19 -6.57
N PHE A 94 -0.78 3.06 -5.88
CA PHE A 94 -2.08 3.45 -6.40
C PHE A 94 -2.13 4.95 -6.77
N ASN A 95 -1.73 5.84 -5.86
CA ASN A 95 -1.78 7.29 -6.08
C ASN A 95 -0.69 7.81 -7.03
N THR A 96 0.34 7.01 -7.31
CA THR A 96 1.32 7.32 -8.36
C THR A 96 0.93 6.71 -9.71
N GLU A 97 -0.29 6.15 -9.81
CA GLU A 97 -0.86 5.53 -11.02
C GLU A 97 -0.05 4.33 -11.54
N GLN A 98 0.79 3.76 -10.70
CA GLN A 98 1.57 2.56 -11.00
C GLN A 98 0.72 1.31 -10.69
N TYR A 99 -0.37 1.16 -11.44
CA TYR A 99 -1.43 0.20 -11.12
C TYR A 99 -1.02 -1.27 -11.25
N ASP A 100 -0.10 -1.60 -12.15
CA ASP A 100 0.41 -2.97 -12.30
C ASP A 100 1.19 -3.39 -11.05
N GLU A 101 2.05 -2.50 -10.53
CA GLU A 101 2.81 -2.75 -9.31
C GLU A 101 1.93 -2.74 -8.07
N CYS A 102 0.93 -1.84 -8.03
CA CYS A 102 -0.11 -1.86 -7.01
C CYS A 102 -0.83 -3.21 -6.96
N MET A 103 -1.24 -3.76 -8.11
CA MET A 103 -1.88 -5.08 -8.20
C MET A 103 -0.94 -6.19 -7.76
N ARG A 104 0.33 -6.16 -8.19
CA ARG A 104 1.35 -7.13 -7.78
C ARG A 104 1.51 -7.18 -6.26
N LEU A 105 1.57 -6.02 -5.60
CA LEU A 105 1.67 -5.91 -4.14
C LEU A 105 0.38 -6.36 -3.44
N CYS A 106 -0.79 -6.08 -4.03
CA CYS A 106 -2.06 -6.59 -3.51
C CYS A 106 -2.11 -8.12 -3.56
N ASP A 107 -1.74 -8.71 -4.69
CA ASP A 107 -1.72 -10.17 -4.85
C ASP A 107 -0.72 -10.82 -3.90
N LEU A 108 0.47 -10.23 -3.76
CA LEU A 108 1.49 -10.69 -2.82
C LEU A 108 1.01 -10.61 -1.35
N GLY A 109 0.37 -9.49 -0.97
CA GLY A 109 -0.18 -9.33 0.39
C GLY A 109 -1.27 -10.35 0.70
N LEU A 110 -2.17 -10.60 -0.26
CA LEU A 110 -3.22 -11.63 -0.14
C LEU A 110 -2.64 -13.05 -0.05
N GLU A 111 -1.55 -13.33 -0.76
CA GLU A 111 -0.83 -14.60 -0.64
C GLU A 111 -0.19 -14.75 0.75
N MET A 112 0.47 -13.70 1.25
CA MET A 112 1.08 -13.68 2.58
C MET A 112 0.06 -13.91 3.71
N LEU A 113 -1.19 -13.45 3.55
CA LEU A 113 -2.29 -13.70 4.50
C LEU A 113 -2.69 -15.17 4.64
N ARG A 114 -2.17 -16.07 3.78
CA ARG A 114 -2.34 -17.52 3.93
C ARG A 114 -1.42 -18.09 5.03
N ASP A 115 -0.34 -17.39 5.36
CA ASP A 115 0.52 -17.74 6.50
C ASP A 115 -0.21 -17.41 7.81
N THR A 116 -0.27 -18.38 8.73
CA THR A 116 -1.00 -18.23 9.99
C THR A 116 -0.42 -17.15 10.90
N ASN A 117 0.90 -16.93 10.89
CA ASN A 117 1.52 -15.89 11.71
C ASN A 117 1.15 -14.50 11.19
N VAL A 118 1.20 -14.31 9.88
CA VAL A 118 0.78 -13.05 9.25
C VAL A 118 -0.70 -12.82 9.48
N ARG A 119 -1.54 -13.84 9.25
CA ARG A 119 -2.99 -13.75 9.50
C ARG A 119 -3.32 -13.34 10.93
N ASN A 120 -2.72 -14.00 11.92
CA ASN A 120 -2.98 -13.71 13.33
C ASN A 120 -2.47 -12.32 13.74
N HIS A 121 -1.34 -11.88 13.17
CA HIS A 121 -0.83 -10.52 13.36
C HIS A 121 -1.82 -9.47 12.86
N VAL A 122 -2.36 -9.64 11.65
CA VAL A 122 -3.31 -8.67 11.06
C VAL A 122 -4.65 -8.68 11.79
N LEU A 123 -5.09 -9.83 12.29
CA LEU A 123 -6.30 -9.95 13.09
C LEU A 123 -6.18 -9.28 14.47
N ASP A 124 -4.96 -9.14 15.01
CA ASP A 124 -4.70 -8.50 16.31
C ASP A 124 -5.61 -9.03 17.43
N GLY A 125 -5.76 -10.36 17.48
CA GLY A 125 -6.59 -11.06 18.48
C GLY A 125 -8.10 -10.97 18.27
N LYS A 126 -8.56 -10.45 17.12
CA LYS A 126 -9.98 -10.39 16.74
C LYS A 126 -10.35 -11.53 15.79
N ASP A 127 -11.64 -11.80 15.67
CA ASP A 127 -12.17 -12.81 14.73
C ASP A 127 -12.38 -12.27 13.31
N VAL A 128 -12.29 -10.95 13.14
CA VAL A 128 -12.58 -10.26 11.87
C VAL A 128 -11.39 -9.38 11.49
N PHE A 129 -11.03 -9.41 10.20
CA PHE A 129 -10.00 -8.54 9.65
C PHE A 129 -10.37 -7.06 9.81
N PRO A 130 -9.41 -6.17 10.09
CA PRO A 130 -9.63 -4.73 10.04
C PRO A 130 -10.22 -4.27 8.69
N GLU A 131 -10.95 -3.16 8.70
CA GLU A 131 -11.44 -2.54 7.47
C GLU A 131 -10.29 -2.05 6.58
N GLU A 132 -9.23 -1.55 7.21
CA GLU A 132 -8.03 -1.00 6.55
C GLU A 132 -7.00 -2.10 6.22
N VAL A 133 -7.38 -2.99 5.30
CA VAL A 133 -6.47 -3.93 4.63
C VAL A 133 -6.34 -3.50 3.16
N ASN A 134 -5.28 -2.75 2.88
CA ASN A 134 -4.94 -2.20 1.57
C ASN A 134 -4.88 -3.25 0.47
N CYS A 135 -4.21 -4.39 0.65
CA CYS A 135 -4.08 -5.41 -0.40
C CYS A 135 -5.45 -5.93 -0.87
N ARG A 136 -6.36 -6.15 0.08
CA ARG A 136 -7.75 -6.52 -0.18
C ARG A 136 -8.52 -5.39 -0.88
N ASN A 137 -8.38 -4.16 -0.38
CA ASN A 137 -9.21 -3.03 -0.79
C ASN A 137 -8.77 -2.44 -2.13
N TYR A 138 -7.48 -2.17 -2.31
CA TYR A 138 -6.95 -1.52 -3.51
C TYR A 138 -6.95 -2.43 -4.73
N LYS A 139 -6.90 -3.76 -4.56
CA LYS A 139 -7.16 -4.70 -5.65
C LYS A 139 -8.52 -4.44 -6.30
N ILE A 140 -9.58 -4.35 -5.48
CA ILE A 140 -10.93 -4.03 -5.97
C ILE A 140 -10.97 -2.63 -6.58
N ASN A 141 -10.31 -1.63 -5.95
CA ASN A 141 -10.28 -0.27 -6.48
C ASN A 141 -9.65 -0.19 -7.87
N VAL A 142 -8.53 -0.90 -8.11
CA VAL A 142 -7.89 -0.97 -9.43
C VAL A 142 -8.77 -1.72 -10.43
N MET A 143 -9.28 -2.91 -10.06
CA MET A 143 -10.11 -3.71 -10.96
C MET A 143 -11.38 -2.96 -11.41
N VAL A 144 -12.03 -2.24 -10.51
CA VAL A 144 -13.28 -1.51 -10.78
C VAL A 144 -13.02 -0.13 -11.39
N GLY A 145 -12.18 0.68 -10.76
CA GLY A 145 -11.99 2.09 -11.10
C GLY A 145 -11.09 2.32 -12.31
N VAL A 146 -10.11 1.43 -12.53
CA VAL A 146 -9.11 1.56 -13.59
C VAL A 146 -9.38 0.57 -14.71
N GLN A 147 -9.46 -0.72 -14.40
CA GLN A 147 -9.58 -1.80 -15.39
C GLN A 147 -11.01 -2.05 -15.87
N LYS A 148 -12.02 -1.51 -15.17
CA LYS A 148 -13.46 -1.67 -15.47
C LYS A 148 -13.91 -3.14 -15.50
N ARG A 149 -13.24 -4.01 -14.76
CA ARG A 149 -13.50 -5.46 -14.65
C ARG A 149 -14.56 -5.75 -13.59
N TYR A 150 -15.76 -5.23 -13.77
CA TYR A 150 -16.81 -5.25 -12.75
C TYR A 150 -17.25 -6.66 -12.35
N ASP A 151 -17.50 -7.54 -13.33
CA ASP A 151 -18.02 -8.89 -13.05
C ASP A 151 -16.94 -9.76 -12.41
N GLU A 152 -15.69 -9.62 -12.85
CA GLU A 152 -14.54 -10.29 -12.23
C GLU A 152 -14.28 -9.80 -10.80
N SER A 153 -14.50 -8.51 -10.54
CA SER A 153 -14.40 -7.94 -9.19
C SER A 153 -15.43 -8.55 -8.24
N ASN A 154 -16.64 -8.86 -8.72
CA ASN A 154 -17.64 -9.57 -7.91
C ASN A 154 -17.17 -10.98 -7.54
N GLY A 155 -16.55 -11.70 -8.47
CA GLY A 155 -15.97 -13.01 -8.20
C GLY A 155 -14.81 -12.96 -7.19
N VAL A 156 -13.99 -11.90 -7.23
CA VAL A 156 -12.95 -11.67 -6.20
C VAL A 156 -13.57 -11.41 -4.82
N LEU A 157 -14.67 -10.65 -4.74
CA LEU A 157 -15.38 -10.45 -3.47
C LEU A 157 -15.96 -11.76 -2.91
N ASP A 158 -16.44 -12.65 -3.77
CA ASP A 158 -16.87 -14.00 -3.34
C ASP A 158 -15.71 -14.82 -2.79
N GLN A 159 -14.54 -14.76 -3.44
CA GLN A 159 -13.34 -15.42 -2.94
C GLN A 159 -12.90 -14.84 -1.58
N TYR A 160 -13.00 -13.52 -1.38
CA TYR A 160 -12.68 -12.92 -0.09
C TYR A 160 -13.59 -13.40 1.04
N VAL A 161 -14.88 -13.66 0.77
CA VAL A 161 -15.77 -14.29 1.75
C VAL A 161 -15.31 -15.71 2.06
N ALA A 162 -14.99 -16.50 1.02
CA ALA A 162 -14.52 -17.87 1.18
C ALA A 162 -13.21 -17.97 1.98
N ASP A 163 -12.30 -17.01 1.81
CA ASP A 163 -11.03 -16.92 2.52
C ASP A 163 -11.15 -16.31 3.93
N GLY A 164 -12.37 -15.91 4.32
CA GLY A 164 -12.68 -15.26 5.59
C GLY A 164 -12.04 -13.88 5.74
N LEU A 165 -11.79 -13.19 4.63
CA LEU A 165 -11.23 -11.84 4.60
C LEU A 165 -12.30 -10.76 4.81
N ILE A 166 -13.55 -11.03 4.43
CA ILE A 166 -14.72 -10.15 4.63
C ILE A 166 -15.95 -10.98 4.99
N SER A 167 -16.95 -10.34 5.60
CA SER A 167 -18.25 -10.96 5.81
C SER A 167 -19.06 -11.04 4.50
N ALA A 168 -20.05 -11.95 4.46
CA ALA A 168 -20.98 -12.02 3.34
C ALA A 168 -21.78 -10.72 3.16
N GLU A 169 -22.15 -10.08 4.27
CA GLU A 169 -22.84 -8.79 4.30
C GLU A 169 -21.98 -7.69 3.67
N GLU A 170 -20.71 -7.57 4.05
CA GLU A 170 -19.78 -6.60 3.46
C GLU A 170 -19.61 -6.85 1.95
N ALA A 171 -19.47 -8.11 1.53
CA ALA A 171 -19.35 -8.46 0.12
C ALA A 171 -20.59 -8.00 -0.68
N GLU A 172 -21.79 -8.19 -0.14
CA GLU A 172 -23.04 -7.76 -0.79
C GLU A 172 -23.11 -6.23 -0.92
N TYR A 173 -22.76 -5.49 0.15
CA TYR A 173 -22.65 -4.03 0.10
C TYR A 173 -21.66 -3.56 -0.97
N ARG A 174 -20.47 -4.17 -1.04
CA ARG A 174 -19.44 -3.80 -2.02
C ARG A 174 -19.86 -4.13 -3.46
N LYS A 175 -20.52 -5.26 -3.70
CA LYS A 175 -21.09 -5.60 -5.01
C LYS A 175 -22.15 -4.59 -5.45
N ASN A 176 -23.02 -4.16 -4.54
CA ASN A 176 -24.01 -3.12 -4.81
C ASN A 176 -23.36 -1.75 -5.12
N SER A 177 -22.26 -1.42 -4.43
CA SER A 177 -21.45 -0.24 -4.74
C SER A 177 -20.85 -0.30 -6.15
N ILE A 178 -20.27 -1.45 -6.54
CA ILE A 178 -19.74 -1.67 -7.89
C ILE A 178 -20.83 -1.49 -8.97
N LYS A 179 -22.03 -2.05 -8.74
CA LYS A 179 -23.17 -1.88 -9.64
C LYS A 179 -23.56 -0.42 -9.81
N THR A 180 -23.64 0.32 -8.70
CA THR A 180 -23.96 1.76 -8.70
C THR A 180 -22.90 2.55 -9.45
N TYR A 181 -21.61 2.30 -9.17
CA TYR A 181 -20.50 2.94 -9.85
C TYR A 181 -20.51 2.69 -11.37
N ARG A 182 -20.75 1.43 -11.78
CA ARG A 182 -20.87 1.06 -13.20
C ARG A 182 -21.98 1.86 -13.90
N LEU A 183 -23.15 1.99 -13.27
CA LEU A 183 -24.27 2.77 -13.81
C LEU A 183 -23.91 4.25 -13.96
N GLN A 184 -23.31 4.86 -12.93
CA GLN A 184 -22.87 6.26 -12.98
C GLN A 184 -21.90 6.49 -14.15
N ARG A 185 -20.87 5.66 -14.29
CA ARG A 185 -19.90 5.76 -15.39
C ARG A 185 -20.54 5.60 -16.76
N THR A 186 -21.54 4.73 -16.90
CA THR A 186 -22.30 4.59 -18.15
C THR A 186 -23.11 5.84 -18.46
N PHE A 187 -23.80 6.42 -17.47
CA PHE A 187 -24.54 7.67 -17.65
C PHE A 187 -23.62 8.83 -18.03
N ASP A 188 -22.50 9.02 -17.32
CA ASP A 188 -21.51 10.05 -17.65
C ASP A 188 -20.99 9.89 -19.08
N GLY A 189 -20.77 8.64 -19.54
CA GLY A 189 -20.37 8.33 -20.90
C GLY A 189 -21.41 8.76 -21.96
N ILE A 190 -22.70 8.65 -21.66
CA ILE A 190 -23.79 9.05 -22.56
C ILE A 190 -23.89 10.58 -22.63
N PHE A 191 -23.81 11.27 -21.49
CA PHE A 191 -24.00 12.72 -21.41
C PHE A 191 -22.74 13.56 -21.72
N SER A 192 -21.55 12.93 -21.74
CA SER A 192 -20.30 13.57 -22.17
C SER A 192 -20.12 13.63 -23.69
N GLN A 193 -20.95 12.94 -24.47
CA GLN A 193 -20.99 13.10 -25.92
C GLN A 193 -21.78 14.36 -26.30
N VAL A 194 -21.11 15.51 -26.26
CA VAL A 194 -21.61 16.73 -26.91
C VAL A 194 -21.66 16.45 -28.42
N PRO A 195 -22.76 16.76 -29.14
CA PRO A 195 -22.80 16.65 -30.58
C PRO A 195 -21.66 17.48 -31.16
N LYS A 196 -20.75 16.87 -31.93
CA LYS A 196 -19.88 17.65 -32.81
C LYS A 196 -20.82 18.31 -33.82
N ASN A 197 -21.01 19.62 -33.68
CA ASN A 197 -21.73 20.43 -34.65
C ASN A 197 -21.27 20.04 -36.07
N GLN A 198 -22.21 19.49 -36.85
CA GLN A 198 -22.10 19.37 -38.31
C GLN A 198 -22.19 20.77 -38.94
#